data_AF-A0A1E3VNM3-F1
#
_entry.id   AF-A0A1E3VNM3-F1
#
_cell.length_a   1.000
_cell.length_b   1.000
_cell.length_c   1.000
_cell.angle_alpha   90.00
_cell.angle_beta   90.00
_cell.angle_gamma   90.00
#
_symmetry.space_group_name_H-M   'P 1'
#
loop_
_entity.id
_entity.type
_entity.pdbx_description
1 polymer ?
#
loop_
_entity_poly.entity_id
_entity_poly.type
_entity_poly.pdbx_seq_one_letter_code
_entity_poly.pdbx_strand_id
1 'polypeptide(L)'
;MGPAIAQRAKTADFSVLPTVSAADDEMFGEARDAALFSSGRPALFVPDEASDHVGETVVIAWKDSVESARAVAAAAPFLEGARRVRLISLVPDGEPEDETATAMANYLKAACLPVELRRPRWARGTSAMPSSRRRDPAFCSSWADMAAGAGRNGCSAARPITCCATPTLPS
;
A
#
# COMPACT_ATOMS: atom_id res chain seq x y z
N MET A 1 12.29 23.86 -9.62
CA MET A 1 10.94 23.93 -8.99
C MET A 1 10.87 23.18 -7.65
N GLY A 2 11.69 22.13 -7.47
CA GLY A 2 11.70 21.26 -6.29
C GLY A 2 11.65 21.94 -4.91
N PRO A 3 12.45 22.97 -4.58
CA PRO A 3 12.44 23.57 -3.24
C PRO A 3 11.07 24.15 -2.84
N ALA A 4 10.35 24.76 -3.78
CA ALA A 4 9.02 25.31 -3.53
C ALA A 4 7.95 24.22 -3.29
N ILE A 5 8.13 23.05 -3.92
CA ILE A 5 7.28 21.87 -3.71
C ILE A 5 7.58 21.27 -2.34
N ALA A 6 8.85 21.05 -2.01
CA ALA A 6 9.26 20.52 -0.72
C ALA A 6 8.79 21.39 0.45
N GLN A 7 8.85 22.73 0.30
CA GLN A 7 8.38 23.65 1.33
C GLN A 7 6.87 23.55 1.57
N ARG A 8 6.08 23.44 0.50
CA ARG A 8 4.62 23.24 0.61
C ARG A 8 4.28 21.86 1.17
N ALA A 9 4.99 20.83 0.72
CA ALA A 9 4.76 19.46 1.15
C ALA A 9 4.97 19.31 2.67
N LYS A 10 5.97 19.98 3.26
CA LYS A 10 6.24 19.96 4.72
C LYS A 10 5.04 20.37 5.59
N THR A 11 4.12 21.18 5.05
CA THR A 11 2.90 21.65 5.73
C THR A 11 1.64 20.91 5.28
N ALA A 12 1.77 19.85 4.48
CA ALA A 12 0.67 19.04 3.99
C ALA A 12 0.76 17.60 4.52
N ASP A 13 -0.38 16.91 4.64
CA ASP A 13 -0.41 15.51 5.04
C ASP A 13 0.08 14.59 3.92
N PHE A 14 -0.22 14.94 2.66
CA PHE A 14 0.22 14.23 1.45
C PHE A 14 0.58 15.18 0.32
N SER A 15 1.50 14.74 -0.54
CA SER A 15 1.68 15.31 -1.88
C SER A 15 1.03 14.39 -2.92
N VAL A 16 0.07 14.89 -3.69
CA VAL A 16 -0.58 14.13 -4.76
C VAL A 16 0.10 14.43 -6.09
N LEU A 17 0.57 13.38 -6.77
CA LEU A 17 1.31 13.47 -8.02
C LEU A 17 0.68 12.54 -9.07
N PRO A 18 0.60 12.95 -10.34
CA PRO A 18 0.16 12.06 -11.41
C PRO A 18 1.20 10.94 -11.66
N THR A 19 0.76 9.78 -12.12
CA THR A 19 1.65 8.75 -12.67
C THR A 19 1.87 9.02 -14.15
N VAL A 20 2.82 9.89 -14.49
CA VAL A 20 3.09 10.10 -15.93
C VAL A 20 3.64 8.80 -16.53
N SER A 21 2.99 8.29 -17.57
CA SER A 21 3.59 7.22 -18.41
C SER A 21 4.77 7.72 -19.24
N ALA A 22 5.08 9.00 -19.18
CA ALA A 22 6.23 9.60 -19.84
C ALA A 22 7.32 9.84 -18.81
N ALA A 23 8.31 8.96 -18.82
CA ALA A 23 9.57 9.04 -18.10
C ALA A 23 10.39 10.31 -18.35
N ASP A 24 9.97 11.13 -19.33
CA ASP A 24 10.82 12.11 -20.01
C ASP A 24 10.44 13.57 -19.67
N ASP A 25 9.53 13.79 -18.73
CA ASP A 25 9.26 15.13 -18.18
C ASP A 25 10.20 15.41 -17.00
N GLU A 26 11.29 16.14 -17.29
CA GLU A 26 12.29 16.54 -16.31
C GLU A 26 11.68 17.39 -15.17
N MET A 27 10.66 18.20 -15.47
CA MET A 27 9.95 18.99 -14.48
C MET A 27 9.17 18.10 -13.51
N PHE A 28 8.56 17.02 -14.01
CA PHE A 28 7.92 16.02 -13.15
C PHE A 28 8.94 15.27 -12.28
N GLY A 29 10.12 14.96 -12.83
CA GLY A 29 11.23 14.34 -12.09
C GLY A 29 11.63 15.15 -10.86
N GLU A 30 11.88 16.46 -11.04
CA GLU A 30 12.20 17.36 -9.92
C GLU A 30 11.08 17.42 -8.86
N ALA A 31 9.83 17.51 -9.31
CA ALA A 31 8.68 17.58 -8.42
C ALA A 31 8.53 16.31 -7.58
N ARG A 32 8.66 15.15 -8.22
CA ARG A 32 8.62 13.83 -7.58
C ARG A 32 9.73 13.67 -6.56
N ASP A 33 10.97 13.97 -6.94
CA ASP A 33 12.12 13.76 -6.06
C ASP A 33 12.10 14.74 -4.88
N ALA A 34 11.65 15.97 -5.10
CA ALA A 34 11.42 16.92 -4.01
C ALA A 34 10.33 16.43 -3.04
N ALA A 35 9.22 15.89 -3.56
CA ALA A 35 8.16 15.33 -2.74
C ALA A 35 8.61 14.09 -1.97
N LEU A 36 9.33 13.15 -2.59
CA LEU A 36 9.77 11.90 -1.97
C LEU A 36 10.93 12.08 -0.98
N PHE A 37 11.95 12.85 -1.36
CA PHE A 37 13.23 12.87 -0.64
C PHE A 37 13.47 14.16 0.13
N SER A 38 12.84 15.28 -0.25
CA SER A 38 13.09 16.58 0.38
C SER A 38 11.97 17.05 1.32
N SER A 39 10.78 16.45 1.25
CA SER A 39 9.62 16.86 2.06
C SER A 39 9.54 16.17 3.43
N GLY A 40 9.99 14.92 3.52
CA GLY A 40 9.76 14.05 4.69
C GLY A 40 8.29 13.64 4.90
N ARG A 41 7.42 13.90 3.91
CA ARG A 41 5.99 13.61 3.94
C ARG A 41 5.63 12.55 2.89
N PRO A 42 4.57 11.78 3.11
CA PRO A 42 4.11 10.78 2.16
C PRO A 42 3.69 11.39 0.81
N ALA A 43 3.96 10.67 -0.28
CA ALA A 43 3.51 11.03 -1.62
C ALA A 43 2.50 9.98 -2.14
N LEU A 44 1.40 10.45 -2.72
CA LEU A 44 0.37 9.63 -3.36
C LEU A 44 0.50 9.78 -4.88
N PHE A 45 0.74 8.68 -5.57
CA PHE A 45 0.78 8.64 -7.03
C PHE A 45 -0.58 8.17 -7.56
N VAL A 46 -1.20 9.00 -8.40
CA VAL A 46 -2.54 8.76 -8.94
C VAL A 46 -2.40 8.47 -10.43
N PRO A 47 -2.92 7.33 -10.93
CA PRO A 47 -2.90 7.06 -12.36
C PRO A 47 -3.78 8.02 -13.15
N ASP A 48 -3.44 8.26 -14.41
CA ASP A 48 -4.24 9.12 -15.31
C ASP A 48 -5.69 8.63 -15.39
N GLU A 49 -5.87 7.31 -15.35
CA GLU A 49 -7.15 6.61 -15.32
C GLU A 49 -7.48 6.18 -13.88
N ALA A 50 -7.78 7.15 -13.01
CA ALA A 50 -8.25 6.87 -11.65
C ALA A 50 -9.76 6.62 -11.61
N SER A 51 -10.21 5.67 -10.78
CA SER A 51 -11.62 5.47 -10.48
C SER A 51 -12.16 6.53 -9.52
N ASP A 52 -13.47 6.80 -9.57
CA ASP A 52 -14.18 7.69 -8.64
C ASP A 52 -14.15 7.19 -7.18
N HIS A 53 -13.72 5.94 -6.97
CA HIS A 53 -13.57 5.32 -5.66
C HIS A 53 -12.09 5.04 -5.39
N VAL A 54 -11.59 5.57 -4.26
CA VAL A 54 -10.23 5.33 -3.76
C VAL A 54 -10.33 4.64 -2.41
N GLY A 55 -9.46 3.66 -2.16
CA GLY A 55 -9.33 3.04 -0.84
C GLY A 55 -10.30 1.91 -0.52
N GLU A 56 -11.17 1.46 -1.43
CA GLU A 56 -12.04 0.30 -1.16
C GLU A 56 -11.24 -0.96 -0.85
N THR A 57 -10.19 -1.21 -1.64
CA THR A 57 -9.19 -2.25 -1.38
C THR A 57 -7.82 -1.61 -1.26
N VAL A 58 -7.19 -1.75 -0.10
CA VAL A 58 -5.83 -1.24 0.14
C VAL A 58 -4.85 -2.41 0.11
N VAL A 59 -3.82 -2.31 -0.71
CA VAL A 59 -2.72 -3.29 -0.77
C VAL A 59 -1.48 -2.66 -0.16
N ILE A 60 -0.91 -3.33 0.84
CA ILE A 60 0.30 -2.90 1.54
C ILE A 60 1.41 -3.88 1.16
N ALA A 61 2.40 -3.42 0.42
CA ALA A 61 3.64 -4.16 0.22
C ALA A 61 4.52 -3.97 1.46
N TRP A 62 4.68 -5.04 2.26
CA TRP A 62 5.42 -5.02 3.50
C TRP A 62 6.83 -5.57 3.32
N LYS A 63 7.77 -4.83 3.90
CA LYS A 63 9.14 -5.25 4.20
C LYS A 63 9.47 -4.73 5.59
N ASP A 64 10.27 -5.46 6.36
CA ASP A 64 10.79 -4.97 7.63
C ASP A 64 11.71 -3.75 7.43
N SER A 65 11.13 -2.55 7.47
CA SER A 65 11.84 -1.29 7.33
C SER A 65 11.05 -0.12 7.92
N VAL A 66 11.76 0.95 8.26
CA VAL A 66 11.16 2.19 8.79
C VAL A 66 10.24 2.84 7.75
N GLU A 67 10.60 2.76 6.48
CA GLU A 67 9.82 3.28 5.35
C GLU A 67 8.49 2.55 5.22
N SER A 68 8.46 1.22 5.32
CA SER A 68 7.21 0.45 5.30
C SER A 68 6.31 0.82 6.48
N ALA A 69 6.87 0.92 7.69
CA ALA A 69 6.10 1.33 8.87
C ALA A 69 5.51 2.75 8.71
N ARG A 70 6.30 3.69 8.18
CA ARG A 70 5.83 5.05 7.87
C ARG A 70 4.77 5.06 6.78
N ALA A 71 4.90 4.22 5.75
CA ALA A 71 3.92 4.09 4.68
C ALA A 71 2.58 3.56 5.22
N VAL A 72 2.60 2.56 6.10
CA VAL A 72 1.39 2.05 6.78
C VAL A 72 0.74 3.13 7.64
N ALA A 73 1.52 3.85 8.45
CA ALA A 73 1.00 4.94 9.28
C ALA A 73 0.40 6.07 8.42
N ALA A 74 1.08 6.44 7.34
CA ALA A 74 0.60 7.41 6.37
C ALA A 74 -0.66 6.93 5.64
N ALA A 75 -0.87 5.62 5.49
CA ALA A 75 -2.05 5.09 4.83
C ALA A 75 -3.33 5.13 5.71
N ALA A 76 -3.25 5.54 6.97
CA ALA A 76 -4.36 5.59 7.91
C ALA A 76 -5.70 6.11 7.32
N PRO A 77 -5.78 7.28 6.65
CA PRO A 77 -7.06 7.77 6.10
C PRO A 77 -7.64 6.86 5.02
N PHE A 78 -6.81 6.09 4.30
CA PHE A 78 -7.29 5.12 3.31
C PHE A 78 -7.69 3.79 3.98
N LEU A 79 -7.07 3.44 5.10
CA LEU A 79 -7.37 2.22 5.84
C LEU A 79 -8.69 2.30 6.62
N GLU A 80 -9.04 3.47 7.14
CA GLU A 80 -10.29 3.70 7.88
C GLU A 80 -11.55 3.39 7.04
N GLY A 81 -11.51 3.71 5.74
CA GLY A 81 -12.60 3.43 4.79
C GLY A 81 -12.48 2.10 4.05
N ALA A 82 -11.42 1.33 4.29
CA ALA A 82 -11.14 0.14 3.48
C ALA A 82 -12.09 -1.00 3.79
N ARG A 83 -12.71 -1.57 2.75
CA ARG A 83 -13.50 -2.80 2.86
C ARG A 83 -12.60 -4.03 2.96
N ARG A 84 -11.39 -3.93 2.41
CA ARG A 84 -10.39 -4.99 2.43
C ARG A 84 -8.99 -4.41 2.47
N VAL A 85 -8.15 -4.97 3.32
CA VAL A 85 -6.71 -4.67 3.36
C VAL A 85 -5.93 -5.96 3.06
N ARG A 86 -5.02 -5.91 2.08
CA ARG A 86 -4.12 -7.03 1.75
C ARG A 86 -2.72 -6.65 2.13
N LEU A 87 -2.15 -7.33 3.13
CA LEU A 87 -0.75 -7.19 3.49
C LEU A 87 0.04 -8.23 2.70
N ILE A 88 0.97 -7.80 1.86
CA ILE A 88 1.79 -8.67 1.02
C ILE A 88 3.21 -8.63 1.56
N SER A 89 3.74 -9.77 2.00
CA SER A 89 5.17 -9.92 2.30
C SER A 89 5.80 -10.87 1.31
N LEU A 90 6.91 -10.43 0.70
CA LEU A 90 7.69 -11.17 -0.27
C LEU A 90 9.03 -11.56 0.37
N VAL A 91 9.27 -12.85 0.48
CA VAL A 91 10.51 -13.43 0.97
C VAL A 91 11.11 -14.29 -0.14
N PRO A 92 12.43 -14.19 -0.43
CA PRO A 92 13.10 -15.06 -1.39
C PRO A 92 12.96 -16.55 -1.04
N ASP A 93 12.96 -17.41 -2.06
CA ASP A 93 12.94 -18.87 -1.86
C ASP A 93 14.14 -19.32 -1.01
N GLY A 94 13.87 -20.04 0.08
CA GLY A 94 14.91 -20.59 0.97
C GLY A 94 15.26 -19.69 2.17
N GLU A 95 14.76 -18.46 2.22
CA GLU A 95 14.87 -17.59 3.39
C GLU A 95 13.72 -17.84 4.38
N PRO A 96 13.94 -17.61 5.69
CA PRO A 96 12.89 -17.77 6.70
C PRO A 96 11.73 -16.79 6.46
N GLU A 97 10.52 -17.19 6.86
CA GLU A 97 9.35 -16.31 6.75
C GLU A 97 9.57 -15.00 7.52
N ASP A 98 9.05 -13.91 6.96
CA ASP A 98 9.05 -12.61 7.60
C ASP A 98 8.05 -12.59 8.78
N GLU A 99 8.57 -12.78 9.98
CA GLU A 99 7.80 -12.72 11.23
C GLU A 99 7.22 -11.31 11.45
N THR A 100 7.90 -10.25 10.98
CA THR A 100 7.42 -8.87 11.13
C THR A 100 6.15 -8.63 10.32
N ALA A 101 5.98 -9.32 9.18
CA ALA A 101 4.72 -9.29 8.44
C ALA A 101 3.57 -9.89 9.24
N THR A 102 3.81 -10.97 10.00
CA THR A 102 2.81 -11.55 10.91
C THR A 102 2.48 -10.56 12.02
N ALA A 103 3.49 -9.95 12.64
CA ALA A 103 3.31 -8.97 13.70
C ALA A 103 2.53 -7.74 13.21
N MET A 104 2.85 -7.22 12.03
CA MET A 104 2.15 -6.09 11.41
C MET A 104 0.70 -6.46 11.05
N ALA A 105 0.45 -7.65 10.51
CA ALA A 105 -0.92 -8.11 10.26
C ALA A 105 -1.74 -8.16 11.55
N ASN A 106 -1.15 -8.65 12.64
CA ASN A 106 -1.81 -8.70 13.94
C ASN A 106 -2.05 -7.31 14.52
N TYR A 107 -1.09 -6.39 14.38
CA TYR A 107 -1.26 -4.99 14.77
C TYR A 107 -2.44 -4.33 14.05
N LEU A 108 -2.53 -4.48 12.72
CA LEU A 108 -3.64 -3.90 11.95
C LEU A 108 -4.99 -4.55 12.27
N LYS A 109 -5.00 -5.87 12.54
CA LYS A 109 -6.21 -6.57 13.02
C LYS A 109 -6.64 -6.11 14.41
N ALA A 110 -5.70 -5.83 15.31
CA ALA A 110 -6.00 -5.27 16.62
C ALA A 110 -6.61 -3.85 16.52
N ALA A 111 -6.22 -3.09 15.48
CA ALA A 111 -6.87 -1.84 15.09
C ALA A 111 -8.22 -2.03 14.37
N CYS A 112 -8.78 -3.25 14.34
CA CYS A 112 -10.06 -3.60 13.72
C CYS A 112 -10.12 -3.41 12.20
N LEU A 113 -8.97 -3.46 11.51
CA LEU A 113 -8.92 -3.39 10.05
C LEU A 113 -9.12 -4.79 9.41
N PRO A 114 -9.82 -4.91 8.26
CA PRO A 114 -10.10 -6.18 7.59
C PRO A 114 -8.87 -6.69 6.81
N VAL A 115 -7.83 -7.13 7.54
CA VAL A 115 -6.52 -7.46 6.97
C VAL A 115 -6.37 -8.95 6.65
N GLU A 116 -6.02 -9.23 5.40
CA GLU A 116 -5.59 -10.53 4.89
C GLU A 116 -4.08 -10.51 4.59
N LEU A 117 -3.29 -11.32 5.31
CA LEU A 117 -1.86 -11.49 5.01
C LEU A 117 -1.68 -12.50 3.88
N ARG A 118 -0.98 -12.08 2.82
CA ARG A 118 -0.63 -12.88 1.65
C ARG A 118 0.89 -13.03 1.57
N ARG A 119 1.34 -14.25 1.32
CA ARG A 119 2.73 -14.58 1.02
C ARG A 119 2.80 -15.22 -0.37
N PRO A 120 2.77 -14.41 -1.44
CA PRO A 120 2.87 -14.95 -2.78
C PRO A 120 4.25 -15.58 -2.94
N ARG A 121 4.29 -16.84 -3.37
CA ARG A 121 5.51 -17.43 -3.90
C ARG A 121 5.71 -16.92 -5.32
N TRP A 122 6.92 -16.49 -5.64
CA TRP A 122 7.27 -16.20 -7.02
C TRP A 122 7.12 -17.49 -7.83
N ALA A 123 6.39 -17.46 -8.94
CA ALA A 123 6.35 -18.60 -9.84
C ALA A 123 7.74 -18.76 -10.46
N ARG A 124 8.46 -19.84 -10.12
CA ARG A 124 9.73 -20.18 -10.77
C ARG A 124 9.49 -20.29 -12.29
N GLY A 125 10.09 -19.38 -13.07
CA GLY A 125 10.02 -19.41 -14.54
C GLY A 125 9.85 -18.06 -15.24
N THR A 126 9.33 -17.03 -14.58
CA THR A 126 9.36 -15.66 -15.13
C THR A 126 10.72 -15.03 -14.85
N SER A 127 11.59 -15.02 -15.87
CA SER A 127 12.86 -14.32 -15.82
C SER A 127 12.66 -12.88 -15.39
N ALA A 128 13.57 -12.39 -14.54
CA ALA A 128 13.96 -10.99 -14.31
C ALA A 128 12.88 -9.93 -14.62
N MET A 129 12.54 -9.13 -13.60
CA MET A 129 11.90 -7.82 -13.73
C MET A 129 12.35 -7.15 -15.05
N PRO A 130 11.48 -7.07 -16.08
CA PRO A 130 11.88 -6.49 -17.35
C PRO A 130 12.19 -5.03 -17.08
N SER A 131 13.45 -4.63 -17.22
CA SER A 131 13.90 -3.25 -17.05
C SER A 131 13.31 -2.30 -18.12
N SER A 132 12.56 -2.82 -19.08
CA SER A 132 11.83 -2.06 -20.08
C SER A 132 10.42 -1.70 -19.60
N ARG A 133 10.27 -0.43 -19.20
CA ARG A 133 9.00 0.28 -19.12
C ARG A 133 8.12 0.00 -20.37
N ARG A 134 7.14 -0.89 -20.23
CA ARG A 134 5.85 -0.88 -20.92
C ARG A 134 4.82 -1.42 -19.93
N ARG A 135 3.65 -0.77 -19.85
CA ARG A 135 2.48 -1.34 -19.16
C ARG A 135 2.14 -2.65 -19.86
N ASP A 136 2.67 -3.76 -19.35
CA ASP A 136 2.23 -5.09 -19.75
C ASP A 136 0.89 -5.36 -19.03
N PRO A 137 -0.23 -5.55 -19.75
CA PRO A 137 -1.50 -5.89 -19.14
C PRO A 137 -1.44 -7.17 -18.29
N ALA A 138 -0.48 -8.07 -18.52
CA ALA A 138 -0.26 -9.26 -17.70
C ALA A 138 0.36 -8.94 -16.31
N PHE A 139 1.13 -7.86 -16.20
CA PHE A 139 1.67 -7.40 -14.92
C PHE A 139 0.60 -6.67 -14.10
N CYS A 140 -0.17 -5.81 -14.77
CA CYS A 140 -1.33 -5.16 -14.16
C CYS A 140 -2.38 -6.20 -13.76
N SER A 141 -2.58 -7.26 -14.56
CA SER A 141 -3.47 -8.37 -14.20
C SER A 141 -2.90 -9.22 -13.08
N SER A 142 -1.60 -9.50 -12.99
CA SER A 142 -1.02 -10.22 -11.83
C SER A 142 -1.25 -9.46 -10.52
N TRP A 143 -1.08 -8.14 -10.54
CA TRP A 143 -1.40 -7.26 -9.41
C TRP A 143 -2.91 -7.16 -9.15
N ALA A 144 -3.73 -7.04 -10.19
CA ALA A 144 -5.18 -6.98 -10.10
C ALA A 144 -5.81 -8.32 -9.72
N ASP A 145 -5.24 -9.46 -10.10
CA ASP A 145 -5.61 -10.84 -9.74
C ASP A 145 -5.16 -11.11 -8.30
N MET A 146 -3.99 -10.59 -7.90
CA MET A 146 -3.59 -10.49 -6.49
C MET A 146 -4.46 -9.52 -5.68
N ALA A 147 -5.25 -8.65 -6.31
CA ALA A 147 -6.28 -7.80 -5.69
C ALA A 147 -7.72 -8.38 -5.81
N ALA A 148 -7.96 -9.28 -6.78
CA ALA A 148 -9.27 -9.87 -7.11
C ALA A 148 -9.42 -11.32 -6.63
N GLY A 149 -8.34 -11.95 -6.16
CA GLY A 149 -8.33 -13.34 -5.68
C GLY A 149 -9.37 -13.65 -4.60
N ALA A 150 -10.39 -14.39 -5.04
CA ALA A 150 -11.32 -15.29 -4.36
C ALA A 150 -12.49 -14.75 -3.51
N GLY A 151 -13.68 -15.08 -3.99
CA GLY A 151 -14.69 -15.73 -3.12
C GLY A 151 -15.90 -14.88 -2.78
N ARG A 152 -17.00 -15.09 -3.53
CA ARG A 152 -18.36 -14.78 -3.09
C ARG A 152 -18.64 -15.49 -1.77
N ASN A 153 -18.53 -14.80 -0.65
CA ASN A 153 -19.18 -15.20 0.59
C ASN A 153 -20.06 -14.04 1.03
N GLY A 154 -21.37 -14.27 0.95
CA GLY A 154 -22.38 -13.32 1.39
C GLY A 154 -22.21 -13.04 2.88
N CYS A 155 -22.07 -11.76 3.21
CA CYS A 155 -22.37 -11.27 4.54
C CYS A 155 -23.15 -9.98 4.34
N SER A 156 -24.47 -10.08 4.48
CA SER A 156 -25.38 -8.96 4.39
C SER A 156 -25.22 -8.02 5.58
N ALA A 157 -25.22 -6.73 5.28
CA ALA A 157 -25.76 -5.62 6.07
C ALA A 157 -25.29 -5.42 7.53
N ALA A 158 -24.68 -4.23 7.72
CA ALA A 158 -24.83 -3.32 8.86
C ALA A 158 -24.62 -3.85 10.29
N ARG A 159 -23.47 -3.51 10.90
CA ARG A 159 -23.40 -3.31 12.36
C ARG A 159 -22.51 -2.09 12.69
N PRO A 160 -22.96 -1.18 13.57
CA PRO A 160 -22.17 -0.04 14.01
C PRO A 160 -21.03 -0.49 14.92
N ILE A 161 -19.87 0.14 14.73
CA ILE A 161 -18.65 -0.02 15.53
C ILE A 161 -19.00 0.32 16.98
N THR A 162 -19.11 -0.70 17.83
CA THR A 162 -19.25 -0.54 19.27
C THR A 162 -17.93 -0.93 19.92
N CYS A 163 -17.29 0.07 20.53
CA CYS A 163 -16.17 0.01 21.49
C CYS A 163 -15.63 -1.39 21.83
N CYS A 164 -14.37 -1.66 21.45
CA CYS A 164 -13.57 -2.72 22.04
C CYS A 164 -13.45 -2.49 23.56
N ALA A 165 -14.10 -3.35 24.34
CA ALA A 165 -13.91 -3.44 25.78
C ALA A 165 -12.51 -4.00 26.08
N THR A 166 -11.80 -3.30 26.97
CA THR A 166 -10.50 -3.67 27.52
C THR A 166 -10.61 -4.98 28.33
N PRO A 167 -9.76 -6.00 28.12
CA PRO A 167 -9.72 -7.16 29.00
C PRO A 167 -8.99 -6.80 30.30
N THR A 168 -9.69 -6.86 31.44
CA THR A 168 -9.12 -6.86 32.78
C THR A 168 -8.38 -8.17 33.04
N LEU A 169 -7.09 -8.08 33.40
CA LEU A 169 -6.25 -9.19 33.87
C LEU A 169 -6.67 -9.61 35.30
N PRO A 170 -6.72 -10.90 35.63
CA PRO A 170 -6.91 -11.36 37.01
C PRO A 170 -5.60 -11.28 37.81
N SER A 171 -5.74 -11.01 39.12
CA SER A 171 -4.68 -11.09 40.14
C SER A 171 -4.54 -12.50 40.68
#